data_AF-A0A402AD38-F1
#
_entry.id   AF-A0A402AD38-F1
#
_cell.length_a   1.000
_cell.length_b   1.000
_cell.length_c   1.000
_cell.angle_alpha   90.00
_cell.angle_beta   90.00
_cell.angle_gamma   90.00
#
_symmetry.space_group_name_H-M   'P 1'
#
loop_
_entity.id
_entity.type
_entity.pdbx_description
1 polymer ?
#
loop_
_entity_poly.entity_id
_entity_poly.type
_entity_poly.pdbx_seq_one_letter_code
_entity_poly.pdbx_strand_id
1 'polypeptide(L)'
;MPSRANIWALKSLGVEWVISVSAVGSLRENIAPRDLVIPDQLFDRTKSRVNSFYEGGVVVHCSFAEPFCPTLSSLLLESARELGDVKVHQGGTYVCMEGPLFSTKAESNVYRKLEMDIIGMTALPEAKLAREAELCYAIIACATDYDCWYESEETVSVDMVIGNLSANIENAKRILQKVAQKLPADRHAQECTCEHALASTIMTAPALIPAEAKEKYNLLIGRYIS
;
A
#
# COMPACT_ATOMS: atom_id res chain seq x y z
N MET A 1 1.25 -7.37 -11.98
CA MET A 1 2.57 -6.91 -11.50
C MET A 1 3.28 -8.00 -10.71
N PRO A 2 4.61 -8.15 -10.81
CA PRO A 2 5.36 -9.16 -10.07
C PRO A 2 5.65 -8.72 -8.61
N SER A 3 4.61 -8.46 -7.81
CA SER A 3 4.74 -7.85 -6.48
C SER A 3 5.66 -8.63 -5.51
N ARG A 4 5.67 -9.97 -5.58
CA ARG A 4 6.61 -10.79 -4.77
C ARG A 4 8.07 -10.45 -5.08
N ALA A 5 8.43 -10.41 -6.37
CA ALA A 5 9.79 -10.10 -6.78
C ALA A 5 10.20 -8.68 -6.40
N ASN A 6 9.30 -7.71 -6.55
CA ASN A 6 9.57 -6.32 -6.17
C ASN A 6 9.86 -6.17 -4.68
N ILE A 7 8.99 -6.70 -3.81
CA ILE A 7 9.16 -6.60 -2.36
C ILE A 7 10.38 -7.41 -1.89
N TRP A 8 10.60 -8.60 -2.47
CA TRP A 8 11.79 -9.40 -2.20
C TRP A 8 13.07 -8.64 -2.53
N ALA A 9 13.13 -8.01 -3.70
CA ALA A 9 14.30 -7.24 -4.14
C ALA A 9 14.58 -6.08 -3.16
N LEU A 10 13.56 -5.31 -2.77
CA LEU A 10 13.71 -4.25 -1.77
C LEU A 10 14.26 -4.79 -0.44
N LYS A 11 13.67 -5.86 0.10
CA LYS A 11 14.15 -6.49 1.34
C LYS A 11 15.59 -6.97 1.22
N SER A 12 15.96 -7.56 0.08
CA SER A 12 17.31 -8.08 -0.16
C SER A 12 18.38 -6.97 -0.22
N LEU A 13 17.98 -5.74 -0.56
CA LEU A 13 18.84 -4.55 -0.55
C LEU A 13 18.91 -3.87 0.83
N GLY A 14 18.25 -4.43 1.85
CA GLY A 14 18.19 -3.85 3.19
C GLY A 14 17.25 -2.64 3.31
N VAL A 15 16.31 -2.48 2.36
CA VAL A 15 15.28 -1.43 2.46
C VAL A 15 14.42 -1.70 3.70
N GLU A 16 14.09 -0.64 4.41
CA GLU A 16 13.25 -0.69 5.61
C GLU A 16 11.90 0.03 5.44
N TRP A 17 11.92 1.10 4.63
CA TRP A 17 10.80 2.01 4.41
C TRP A 17 10.40 1.97 2.93
N VAL A 18 9.15 1.64 2.66
CA VAL A 18 8.59 1.55 1.32
C VAL A 18 7.40 2.51 1.23
N ILE A 19 7.50 3.49 0.34
CA ILE A 19 6.41 4.41 0.03
C ILE A 19 5.93 4.08 -1.38
N SER A 20 4.67 3.68 -1.50
CA SER A 20 4.01 3.50 -2.80
C SER A 20 3.32 4.80 -3.22
N VAL A 21 3.42 5.15 -4.50
CA VAL A 21 2.67 6.27 -5.08
C VAL A 21 1.73 5.68 -6.12
N SER A 22 0.42 5.82 -5.91
CA SER A 22 -0.60 5.14 -6.72
C SER A 22 -1.64 6.11 -7.22
N ALA A 23 -1.98 6.03 -8.51
CA ALA A 23 -3.15 6.70 -9.07
C ALA A 23 -4.43 5.98 -8.59
N VAL A 24 -5.44 6.76 -8.18
CA VAL A 24 -6.72 6.23 -7.69
C VAL A 24 -7.89 7.04 -8.22
N GLY A 25 -9.02 6.37 -8.39
CA GLY A 25 -10.32 7.02 -8.54
C GLY A 25 -10.88 7.38 -7.17
N SER A 26 -11.50 8.55 -7.06
CA SER A 26 -12.21 8.96 -5.86
C SER A 26 -13.62 8.39 -5.83
N LEU A 27 -14.02 7.85 -4.69
CA LEU A 27 -15.39 7.43 -4.42
C LEU A 27 -16.16 8.49 -3.61
N ARG A 28 -15.59 9.67 -3.36
CA ARG A 28 -16.18 10.71 -2.48
C ARG A 28 -16.13 12.09 -3.10
N GLU A 29 -17.18 12.89 -2.93
CA GLU A 29 -17.24 14.26 -3.46
C GLU A 29 -16.16 15.18 -2.90
N ASN A 30 -15.77 15.00 -1.63
CA ASN A 30 -14.79 15.86 -0.96
C ASN A 30 -13.33 15.54 -1.34
N ILE A 31 -13.07 14.37 -1.93
CA ILE A 31 -11.76 13.95 -2.44
C ILE A 31 -11.74 14.24 -3.94
N ALA A 32 -11.31 15.44 -4.31
CA ALA A 32 -11.33 15.89 -5.69
C ALA A 32 -10.11 15.35 -6.48
N PRO A 33 -10.19 15.24 -7.81
CA PRO A 33 -9.01 15.04 -8.63
C PRO A 33 -7.93 16.05 -8.28
N ARG A 34 -6.68 15.56 -8.19
CA ARG A 34 -5.47 16.26 -7.68
C ARG A 34 -5.33 16.39 -6.17
N ASP A 35 -6.33 15.96 -5.40
CA ASP A 35 -6.14 15.75 -3.97
C ASP A 35 -5.27 14.50 -3.74
N LEU A 36 -4.52 14.52 -2.65
CA LEU A 36 -3.80 13.36 -2.15
C LEU A 36 -4.57 12.72 -0.99
N VAL A 37 -4.46 11.41 -0.84
CA VAL A 37 -5.00 10.66 0.30
C VAL A 37 -3.89 9.82 0.87
N ILE A 38 -3.74 9.84 2.19
CA ILE A 38 -2.89 8.89 2.92
C ILE A 38 -3.85 7.90 3.59
N PRO A 39 -4.23 6.80 2.91
CA PRO A 39 -5.20 5.84 3.43
C PRO A 39 -4.67 5.11 4.65
N ASP A 40 -5.57 4.67 5.51
CA ASP A 40 -5.29 3.85 6.69
C ASP A 40 -5.84 2.42 6.55
N GLN A 41 -6.76 2.18 5.62
CA GLN A 41 -7.40 0.88 5.44
C GLN A 41 -7.44 0.38 3.99
N LEU A 42 -7.61 -0.93 3.84
CA LEU A 42 -7.67 -1.64 2.57
C LEU A 42 -8.89 -2.56 2.49
N PHE A 43 -9.49 -2.65 1.30
CA PHE A 43 -10.53 -3.61 0.97
C PHE A 43 -10.14 -4.42 -0.27
N ASP A 44 -9.98 -5.73 -0.12
CA ASP A 44 -9.45 -6.61 -1.17
C ASP A 44 -10.55 -7.12 -2.12
N ARG A 45 -10.50 -6.66 -3.37
CA ARG A 45 -11.33 -7.14 -4.49
C ARG A 45 -10.49 -7.78 -5.59
N THR A 46 -9.23 -8.13 -5.29
CA THR A 46 -8.37 -8.91 -6.17
C THR A 46 -8.78 -10.39 -6.14
N LYS A 47 -8.42 -11.14 -7.18
CA LYS A 47 -8.93 -12.48 -7.47
C LYS A 47 -7.82 -13.49 -7.77
N SER A 48 -6.83 -13.13 -8.58
CA SER A 48 -5.89 -14.10 -9.17
C SER A 48 -4.42 -13.88 -8.80
N ARG A 49 -4.16 -12.98 -7.86
CA ARG A 49 -2.80 -12.55 -7.50
C ARG A 49 -2.26 -13.41 -6.38
N VAL A 50 -1.02 -13.87 -6.53
CA VAL A 50 -0.30 -14.51 -5.42
C VAL A 50 -0.02 -13.45 -4.36
N ASN A 51 -0.51 -13.68 -3.14
CA ASN A 51 -0.58 -12.66 -2.09
C ASN A 51 0.20 -13.00 -0.80
N SER A 52 1.04 -14.04 -0.85
CA SER A 52 1.98 -14.42 0.21
C SER A 52 3.29 -14.90 -0.41
N PHE A 53 4.40 -14.73 0.32
CA PHE A 53 5.69 -15.35 0.00
C PHE A 53 5.71 -16.84 0.30
N TYR A 54 5.00 -17.26 1.35
CA TYR A 54 5.19 -18.56 1.97
C TYR A 54 4.36 -19.64 1.26
N GLU A 55 5.07 -20.65 0.78
CA GLU A 55 4.56 -21.87 0.13
C GLU A 55 5.50 -23.03 0.52
N GLY A 56 5.14 -24.27 0.21
CA GLY A 56 6.08 -25.40 0.38
C GLY A 56 6.40 -25.78 1.85
N GLY A 57 5.41 -25.69 2.75
CA GLY A 57 5.52 -26.21 4.12
C GLY A 57 5.75 -25.14 5.20
N VAL A 58 5.89 -23.88 4.83
CA VAL A 58 5.91 -22.75 5.78
C VAL A 58 4.52 -22.10 5.83
N VAL A 59 3.93 -22.03 7.02
CA VAL A 59 2.65 -21.36 7.26
C VAL A 59 2.87 -20.17 8.19
N VAL A 60 2.47 -18.99 7.74
CA VAL A 60 2.62 -17.73 8.47
C VAL A 60 1.27 -17.00 8.49
N HIS A 61 0.86 -16.54 9.67
CA HIS A 61 -0.35 -15.72 9.83
C HIS A 61 -0.01 -14.39 10.50
N CYS A 62 0.41 -13.42 9.70
CA CYS A 62 0.68 -12.07 10.18
C CYS A 62 -0.61 -11.32 10.46
N SER A 63 -0.63 -10.51 11.53
CA SER A 63 -1.67 -9.51 11.70
C SER A 63 -1.60 -8.49 10.57
N PHE A 64 -2.75 -8.20 9.98
CA PHE A 64 -2.92 -7.24 8.90
C PHE A 64 -4.12 -6.31 9.13
N ALA A 65 -4.52 -6.16 10.41
CA ALA A 65 -5.63 -5.29 10.80
C ALA A 65 -5.35 -3.82 10.44
N GLU A 66 -4.11 -3.37 10.67
CA GLU A 66 -3.62 -2.06 10.25
C GLU A 66 -2.62 -2.26 9.11
N PRO A 67 -3.01 -2.12 7.83
CA PRO A 67 -2.17 -2.51 6.70
C PRO A 67 -0.98 -1.59 6.47
N PHE A 68 -1.05 -0.34 6.92
CA PHE A 68 -0.01 0.67 6.71
C PHE A 68 0.78 0.95 7.99
N CYS A 69 2.03 1.39 7.83
CA CYS A 69 2.90 1.79 8.93
C CYS A 69 2.45 3.15 9.50
N PRO A 70 2.01 3.25 10.77
CA PRO A 70 1.50 4.49 11.34
C PRO A 70 2.55 5.61 11.37
N THR A 71 3.81 5.26 11.64
CA THR A 71 4.95 6.20 11.62
C THR A 71 5.14 6.79 10.22
N LEU A 72 5.19 5.93 9.19
CA LEU A 72 5.42 6.38 7.82
C LEU A 72 4.23 7.17 7.28
N SER A 73 3.00 6.74 7.56
CA SER A 73 1.78 7.48 7.19
C SER A 73 1.72 8.87 7.84
N SER A 74 2.12 8.99 9.11
CA SER A 74 2.17 10.28 9.81
C SER A 74 3.20 11.21 9.18
N LEU A 75 4.41 10.72 8.89
CA LEU A 75 5.46 11.49 8.21
C LEU A 75 5.03 11.98 6.82
N LEU A 76 4.35 11.13 6.05
CA LEU A 76 3.79 11.50 4.74
C LEU A 76 2.77 12.63 4.89
N LEU A 77 1.84 12.49 5.82
CA LEU A 77 0.77 13.47 6.05
C LEU A 77 1.30 14.82 6.52
N GLU A 78 2.22 14.83 7.49
CA GLU A 78 2.87 16.04 7.99
C GLU A 78 3.66 16.74 6.89
N SER A 79 4.46 15.97 6.13
CA SER A 79 5.26 16.51 5.04
C SER A 79 4.41 17.09 3.91
N ALA A 80 3.24 16.50 3.64
CA ALA A 80 2.26 17.04 2.70
C ALA A 80 1.63 18.35 3.22
N ARG A 81 1.20 18.38 4.49
CA ARG A 81 0.61 19.57 5.12
C ARG A 81 1.58 20.76 5.15
N GLU A 82 2.87 20.50 5.35
CA GLU A 82 3.91 21.54 5.33
C GLU A 82 4.14 22.19 3.96
N LEU A 83 3.72 21.57 2.86
CA LEU A 83 3.81 22.22 1.55
C LEU A 83 2.83 23.41 1.46
N GLY A 84 1.69 23.35 2.15
CA GLY A 84 0.70 24.41 2.25
C GLY A 84 -0.15 24.64 0.99
N ASP A 85 0.31 24.17 -0.18
CA ASP A 85 -0.35 24.28 -1.48
C ASP A 85 -0.93 22.95 -2.00
N VAL A 86 -0.80 21.87 -1.22
CA VAL A 86 -1.30 20.53 -1.56
C VAL A 86 -2.44 20.13 -0.63
N LYS A 87 -3.61 19.82 -1.19
CA LYS A 87 -4.74 19.29 -0.41
C LYS A 87 -4.53 17.80 -0.17
N VAL A 88 -4.44 17.43 1.11
CA VAL A 88 -4.22 16.04 1.55
C VAL A 88 -5.29 15.62 2.55
N HIS A 89 -5.84 14.42 2.34
CA HIS A 89 -6.79 13.76 3.23
C HIS A 89 -6.08 12.73 4.10
N GLN A 90 -6.41 12.73 5.38
CA GLN A 90 -5.91 11.76 6.36
C GLN A 90 -6.90 10.62 6.49
N GLY A 91 -6.41 9.39 6.36
CA GLY A 91 -7.24 8.18 6.44
C GLY A 91 -8.05 7.95 5.18
N GLY A 92 -8.80 6.84 5.20
CA GLY A 92 -9.70 6.44 4.13
C GLY A 92 -9.46 5.01 3.71
N THR A 93 -10.53 4.34 3.28
CA THR A 93 -10.48 2.94 2.85
C THR A 93 -10.22 2.86 1.35
N TYR A 94 -9.09 2.24 0.99
CA TYR A 94 -8.72 1.95 -0.39
C TYR A 94 -9.30 0.59 -0.82
N VAL A 95 -10.16 0.60 -1.84
CA VAL A 95 -10.61 -0.64 -2.51
C VAL A 95 -9.62 -1.02 -3.60
N CYS A 96 -8.99 -2.19 -3.47
CA CYS A 96 -8.11 -2.72 -4.50
C CYS A 96 -8.85 -3.72 -5.39
N MET A 97 -9.23 -3.31 -6.59
CA MET A 97 -9.87 -4.18 -7.58
C MET A 97 -8.84 -4.88 -8.49
N GLU A 98 -9.29 -5.93 -9.18
CA GLU A 98 -8.42 -6.71 -10.08
C GLU A 98 -7.98 -5.92 -11.33
N GLY A 99 -8.87 -5.15 -11.94
CA GLY A 99 -8.63 -4.58 -13.27
C GLY A 99 -8.63 -5.65 -14.38
N PRO A 100 -8.17 -5.32 -15.61
CA PRO A 100 -7.67 -4.01 -16.05
C PRO A 100 -8.79 -3.02 -16.41
N LEU A 101 -10.04 -3.49 -16.54
CA LEU A 101 -11.18 -2.63 -16.79
C LEU A 101 -11.52 -1.83 -15.53
N PHE A 102 -11.94 -0.58 -15.71
CA PHE A 102 -12.54 0.22 -14.64
C PHE A 102 -13.85 -0.40 -14.15
N SER A 103 -14.30 0.04 -12.98
CA SER A 103 -15.56 -0.38 -12.39
C SER A 103 -16.74 -0.08 -13.30
N THR A 104 -17.78 -0.91 -13.21
CA THR A 104 -19.12 -0.50 -13.62
C THR A 104 -19.72 0.50 -12.63
N LYS A 105 -20.69 1.32 -13.07
CA LYS A 105 -21.41 2.25 -12.17
C LYS A 105 -22.03 1.54 -10.96
N ALA A 106 -22.50 0.31 -11.16
CA ALA A 106 -23.07 -0.50 -10.09
C ALA A 106 -22.02 -0.84 -9.02
N GLU A 107 -20.82 -1.25 -9.42
CA GLU A 107 -19.72 -1.54 -8.50
C GLU A 107 -19.30 -0.30 -7.73
N SER A 108 -19.08 0.83 -8.41
CA SER A 108 -18.71 2.10 -7.75
C SER A 108 -19.75 2.54 -6.72
N ASN A 109 -21.03 2.44 -7.06
CA ASN A 109 -22.11 2.77 -6.12
C ASN A 109 -22.21 1.81 -4.94
N VAL A 110 -21.87 0.52 -5.11
CA VAL A 110 -21.75 -0.42 -3.99
C VAL A 110 -20.62 -0.01 -3.06
N TYR A 111 -19.42 0.26 -3.59
CA TYR A 111 -18.29 0.68 -2.76
C TYR A 111 -18.57 1.97 -2.00
N ARG A 112 -19.26 2.94 -2.62
CA ARG A 112 -19.73 4.17 -1.95
C ARG A 112 -20.68 3.92 -0.80
N LYS A 113 -21.65 3.01 -0.99
CA LYS A 113 -22.61 2.61 0.07
C LYS A 113 -21.93 1.88 1.22
N LEU A 114 -20.82 1.18 0.94
CA LEU A 114 -19.97 0.56 1.95
C LEU A 114 -18.95 1.54 2.55
N GLU A 115 -19.10 2.83 2.27
CA GLU A 115 -18.28 3.90 2.81
C GLU A 115 -16.80 3.83 2.44
N MET A 116 -16.49 3.23 1.29
CA MET A 116 -15.13 3.22 0.74
C MET A 116 -14.81 4.58 0.11
N ASP A 117 -13.53 4.98 0.17
CA ASP A 117 -13.14 6.37 -0.15
C ASP A 117 -12.42 6.52 -1.49
N ILE A 118 -11.55 5.56 -1.80
CA ILE A 118 -10.74 5.57 -3.03
C ILE A 118 -10.66 4.16 -3.60
N ILE A 119 -10.46 4.07 -4.91
CA ILE A 119 -10.35 2.82 -5.64
C ILE A 119 -9.11 2.81 -6.52
N GLY A 120 -8.40 1.68 -6.54
CA GLY A 120 -7.30 1.48 -7.46
C GLY A 120 -6.98 0.00 -7.63
N MET A 121 -5.81 -0.31 -8.19
CA MET A 121 -5.49 -1.66 -8.66
C MET A 121 -4.17 -2.22 -8.16
N THR A 122 -3.36 -1.49 -7.37
CA THR A 122 -1.95 -1.86 -7.09
C THR A 122 -1.61 -2.12 -5.62
N ALA A 123 -2.33 -1.52 -4.67
CA ALA A 123 -2.02 -1.62 -3.24
C ALA A 123 -1.99 -3.06 -2.68
N LEU A 124 -2.76 -3.97 -3.28
CA LEU A 124 -2.76 -5.40 -2.94
C LEU A 124 -2.29 -6.24 -4.14
N PRO A 125 -1.40 -7.23 -3.95
CA PRO A 125 -0.89 -7.73 -2.68
C PRO A 125 0.35 -7.00 -2.14
N GLU A 126 0.73 -5.84 -2.69
CA GLU A 126 1.97 -5.13 -2.31
C GLU A 126 2.08 -4.90 -0.79
N ALA A 127 1.02 -4.39 -0.15
CA ALA A 127 1.00 -4.16 1.29
C ALA A 127 1.09 -5.46 2.12
N LYS A 128 0.44 -6.55 1.68
CA LYS A 128 0.51 -7.86 2.34
C LYS A 128 1.93 -8.42 2.31
N LEU A 129 2.58 -8.33 1.16
CA LEU A 129 3.95 -8.79 0.97
C LEU A 129 4.93 -7.91 1.75
N ALA A 130 4.74 -6.60 1.78
CA ALA A 130 5.57 -5.71 2.61
C ALA A 130 5.46 -6.05 4.10
N ARG A 131 4.25 -6.40 4.58
CA ARG A 131 4.03 -6.91 5.94
C ARG A 131 4.78 -8.21 6.19
N GLU A 132 4.67 -9.19 5.30
CA GLU A 132 5.38 -10.47 5.42
C GLU A 132 6.90 -10.35 5.29
N ALA A 133 7.39 -9.28 4.66
CA ALA A 133 8.81 -8.96 4.59
C ALA A 133 9.30 -8.04 5.73
N GLU A 134 8.42 -7.69 6.66
CA GLU A 134 8.70 -6.80 7.79
C GLU A 134 9.26 -5.46 7.34
N LEU A 135 8.61 -4.86 6.33
CA LEU A 135 8.90 -3.54 5.80
C LEU A 135 7.85 -2.55 6.31
N CYS A 136 8.27 -1.33 6.66
CA CYS A 136 7.35 -0.23 6.89
C CYS A 136 6.78 0.20 5.54
N TYR A 137 5.47 0.08 5.35
CA TYR A 137 4.80 0.37 4.08
C TYR A 137 3.70 1.42 4.25
N ALA A 138 3.66 2.42 3.36
CA ALA A 138 2.58 3.40 3.30
C ALA A 138 2.33 3.85 1.85
N ILE A 139 1.17 4.47 1.60
CA ILE A 139 0.76 4.89 0.26
C ILE A 139 0.50 6.39 0.24
N ILE A 140 0.98 7.05 -0.81
CA ILE A 140 0.46 8.34 -1.28
C ILE A 140 -0.50 8.03 -2.42
N ALA A 141 -1.80 8.11 -2.16
CA ALA A 141 -2.83 7.88 -3.16
C ALA A 141 -3.19 9.20 -3.85
N CYS A 142 -3.02 9.24 -5.16
CA CYS A 142 -3.18 10.41 -5.99
C CYS A 142 -4.52 10.34 -6.70
N ALA A 143 -5.53 11.11 -6.26
CA ALA A 143 -6.83 11.11 -6.89
C ALA A 143 -6.73 11.69 -8.31
N THR A 144 -7.14 10.92 -9.32
CA THR A 144 -7.06 11.33 -10.73
C THR A 144 -8.40 11.67 -11.35
N ASP A 145 -9.47 11.11 -10.80
CA ASP A 145 -10.84 11.17 -11.31
C ASP A 145 -11.82 10.76 -10.19
N TYR A 146 -13.13 10.77 -10.47
CA TYR A 146 -14.18 10.32 -9.54
C TYR A 146 -14.70 8.90 -9.88
N ASP A 147 -13.86 8.03 -10.43
CA ASP A 147 -14.30 6.75 -10.99
C ASP A 147 -15.51 6.96 -11.94
N CYS A 148 -16.39 5.98 -12.13
CA CYS A 148 -17.54 6.12 -13.03
C CYS A 148 -18.86 6.53 -12.34
N TRP A 149 -18.87 6.81 -11.03
CA TRP A 149 -20.10 7.17 -10.31
C TRP A 149 -20.52 8.63 -10.50
N TYR A 150 -19.58 9.52 -10.80
CA TYR A 150 -19.85 10.94 -10.97
C TYR A 150 -20.37 11.22 -12.38
N GLU A 151 -21.53 11.87 -12.47
CA GLU A 151 -22.24 12.10 -13.74
C GLU A 151 -21.81 13.40 -14.45
N SER A 152 -20.59 13.90 -14.22
CA SER A 152 -20.04 14.96 -15.06
C SER A 152 -19.85 14.47 -16.50
N GLU A 153 -19.94 15.37 -17.48
CA GLU A 153 -19.93 15.03 -18.92
C GLU A 153 -18.67 14.27 -19.40
N GLU A 154 -17.59 14.21 -18.61
CA GLU A 154 -16.38 13.45 -18.94
C GLU A 154 -16.32 12.13 -18.16
N THR A 155 -16.47 11.01 -18.87
CA THR A 155 -16.16 9.67 -18.32
C THR A 155 -14.65 9.52 -18.11
N VAL A 156 -14.24 8.73 -17.12
CA VAL A 156 -12.81 8.43 -16.87
C VAL A 156 -12.13 7.97 -18.16
N SER A 157 -11.11 8.72 -18.57
CA SER A 157 -10.29 8.43 -19.74
C SER A 157 -8.82 8.33 -19.32
N VAL A 158 -8.04 7.59 -20.11
CA VAL A 158 -6.60 7.43 -19.85
C VAL A 158 -5.88 8.78 -19.89
N ASP A 159 -6.26 9.69 -20.79
CA ASP A 159 -5.64 11.00 -20.93
C ASP A 159 -5.89 11.90 -19.70
N MET A 160 -7.11 11.89 -19.16
CA MET A 160 -7.45 12.60 -17.92
C MET A 160 -6.60 12.09 -16.75
N VAL A 161 -6.49 10.75 -16.63
CA VAL A 161 -5.67 10.12 -15.59
C VAL A 161 -4.21 10.54 -15.72
N ILE A 162 -3.63 10.49 -16.92
CA ILE A 162 -2.22 10.88 -17.16
C ILE A 162 -1.98 12.36 -16.83
N GLY A 163 -2.90 13.25 -17.22
CA GLY A 163 -2.77 14.69 -16.98
C GLY A 163 -2.76 15.03 -15.48
N ASN A 164 -3.75 14.52 -14.73
CA ASN A 164 -3.84 14.74 -13.29
C ASN A 164 -2.71 14.01 -12.53
N LEU A 165 -2.32 12.82 -12.98
CA LEU A 165 -1.20 12.08 -12.40
C LEU A 165 0.12 12.85 -12.52
N SER A 166 0.38 13.52 -13.64
CA SER A 166 1.62 14.29 -13.83
C SER A 166 1.75 15.42 -12.79
N ALA A 167 0.65 16.13 -12.49
CA ALA A 167 0.63 17.14 -11.44
C ALA A 167 0.82 16.53 -10.04
N ASN A 168 0.16 15.40 -9.78
CA ASN A 168 0.27 14.69 -8.51
C ASN A 168 1.67 14.11 -8.27
N ILE A 169 2.35 13.64 -9.32
CA ILE A 169 3.72 13.13 -9.25
C ILE A 169 4.68 14.21 -8.75
N GLU A 170 4.52 15.46 -9.20
CA GLU A 170 5.40 16.54 -8.75
C GLU A 170 5.20 16.86 -7.26
N ASN A 171 3.95 16.86 -6.79
CA ASN A 171 3.65 16.97 -5.37
C ASN A 171 4.19 15.78 -4.56
N ALA A 172 4.05 14.56 -5.07
CA ALA A 172 4.61 13.37 -4.43
C ALA A 172 6.13 13.45 -4.30
N LYS A 173 6.86 13.92 -5.32
CA LYS A 173 8.31 14.14 -5.24
C LYS A 173 8.68 15.15 -4.14
N ARG A 174 7.97 16.28 -4.04
CA ARG A 174 8.20 17.29 -2.99
C ARG A 174 7.99 16.70 -1.59
N ILE A 175 6.95 15.88 -1.42
CA ILE A 175 6.68 15.16 -0.17
C ILE A 175 7.81 14.18 0.13
N LEU A 176 8.22 13.37 -0.84
CA LEU A 176 9.29 12.38 -0.69
C LEU A 176 10.62 13.03 -0.30
N GLN A 177 10.96 14.19 -0.87
CA GLN A 177 12.15 14.95 -0.50
C GLN A 177 12.13 15.39 0.96
N LYS A 178 10.98 15.87 1.47
CA LYS A 178 10.80 16.23 2.88
C LYS A 178 10.87 15.01 3.79
N VAL A 179 10.20 13.92 3.42
CA VAL A 179 10.19 12.68 4.21
C VAL A 179 11.59 12.08 4.30
N ALA A 180 12.36 12.06 3.21
CA ALA A 180 13.74 11.58 3.21
C ALA A 180 14.64 12.30 4.23
N GLN A 181 14.35 13.58 4.53
CA GLN A 181 15.09 14.36 5.54
C GLN A 181 14.65 14.09 6.98
N LYS A 182 13.44 13.52 7.15
CA LYS A 182 12.81 13.28 8.45
C LYS A 182 12.73 11.81 8.84
N LEU A 183 13.03 10.90 7.89
CA LEU A 183 13.05 9.48 8.18
C LEU A 183 14.00 9.24 9.36
N PRO A 184 13.55 8.51 10.38
CA PRO A 184 14.35 8.26 11.56
C PRO A 184 15.57 7.42 11.17
N ALA A 185 16.74 7.80 11.68
CA ALA A 185 17.97 7.04 11.48
C ALA A 185 17.92 5.66 12.14
N ASP A 186 17.20 5.56 13.27
CA ASP A 186 16.93 4.31 13.96
C ASP A 186 15.44 3.98 13.86
N ARG A 187 15.13 2.96 13.06
CA ARG A 187 13.79 2.41 12.91
C ARG A 187 13.31 1.68 14.16
N HIS A 188 14.19 1.13 14.98
CA HIS A 188 13.82 0.36 16.18
C HIS A 188 13.27 1.26 17.29
N ALA A 189 13.64 2.53 17.30
CA ALA A 189 13.14 3.53 18.24
C ALA A 189 11.71 4.03 17.93
N GLN A 190 11.07 3.48 16.90
CA GLN A 190 9.77 3.95 16.43
C GLN A 190 8.61 3.17 17.07
N GLU A 191 7.45 3.80 17.15
CA GLU A 191 6.24 3.21 17.75
C GLU A 191 5.65 2.04 16.93
N CYS A 192 6.06 1.87 15.67
CA CYS A 192 5.47 0.85 14.79
C CYS A 192 6.03 -0.56 15.05
N THR A 193 5.18 -1.57 14.90
CA THR A 193 5.56 -2.99 15.05
C THR A 193 5.93 -3.65 13.71
N CYS A 194 6.05 -2.89 12.62
CA CYS A 194 6.26 -3.41 11.27
C CYS A 194 7.51 -4.30 11.16
N GLU A 195 8.56 -3.94 11.90
CA GLU A 195 9.78 -4.75 11.92
C GLU A 195 9.58 -6.10 12.55
N HIS A 196 8.68 -6.27 13.51
CA HIS A 196 8.47 -7.53 14.21
C HIS A 196 7.21 -8.24 13.73
N ALA A 197 6.75 -7.96 12.51
CA ALA A 197 5.47 -8.47 12.02
C ALA A 197 5.42 -10.00 11.88
N LEU A 198 6.57 -10.67 11.76
CA LEU A 198 6.66 -12.14 11.75
C LEU A 198 6.85 -12.74 13.15
N ALA A 199 7.10 -11.93 14.17
CA ALA A 199 7.32 -12.42 15.52
C ALA A 199 6.08 -13.20 16.02
N SER A 200 6.28 -14.48 16.35
CA SER A 200 5.24 -15.39 16.81
C SER A 200 4.10 -15.65 15.81
N THR A 201 4.32 -15.45 14.50
CA THR A 201 3.29 -15.69 13.47
C THR A 201 3.54 -16.93 12.62
N ILE A 202 4.74 -17.52 12.70
CA ILE A 202 5.12 -18.76 12.02
C ILE A 202 4.50 -19.94 12.77
N MET A 203 3.52 -20.61 12.15
CA MET A 203 2.82 -21.75 12.76
C MET A 203 3.54 -23.07 12.57
N THR A 204 4.27 -23.23 11.45
CA THR A 204 5.05 -24.45 11.22
C THR A 204 6.21 -24.50 12.22
N ALA A 205 6.28 -25.55 13.04
CA ALA A 205 7.40 -25.76 13.94
C ALA A 205 8.74 -25.75 13.16
N PRO A 206 9.81 -25.07 13.64
CA PRO A 206 11.07 -24.97 12.90
C PRO A 206 11.69 -26.32 12.49
N ALA A 207 11.47 -27.38 13.28
CA ALA A 207 11.93 -28.73 12.97
C ALA A 207 11.19 -29.40 11.79
N LEU A 208 9.99 -28.93 11.46
CA LEU A 208 9.14 -29.48 10.39
C LEU A 208 9.23 -28.68 9.08
N ILE A 209 9.89 -27.52 9.10
CA ILE A 209 10.09 -26.71 7.88
C ILE A 209 11.10 -27.43 6.96
N PRO A 210 10.75 -27.74 5.71
CA PRO A 210 11.67 -28.38 4.76
C PRO A 210 12.95 -27.55 4.54
N ALA A 211 14.09 -28.21 4.36
CA ALA A 211 15.38 -27.54 4.20
C ALA A 211 15.39 -26.54 3.03
N GLU A 212 14.81 -26.92 1.88
CA GLU A 212 14.66 -26.05 0.71
C GLU A 212 13.83 -24.78 1.03
N ALA A 213 12.78 -24.91 1.84
CA ALA A 213 11.99 -23.77 2.26
C ALA A 213 12.75 -22.87 3.25
N LYS A 214 13.54 -23.44 4.16
CA LYS A 214 14.42 -22.65 5.05
C LYS A 214 15.42 -21.84 4.25
N GLU A 215 16.07 -22.45 3.26
CA GLU A 215 17.02 -21.77 2.39
C GLU A 215 16.33 -20.67 1.57
N LYS A 216 15.23 -21.00 0.90
CA LYS A 216 14.45 -20.07 0.08
C LYS A 216 13.97 -18.85 0.86
N TYR A 217 13.49 -19.04 2.09
CA TYR A 217 12.91 -17.96 2.91
C TYR A 217 13.83 -17.40 3.98
N ASN A 218 15.12 -17.79 3.98
CA ASN A 218 16.08 -17.38 5.02
C ASN A 218 16.13 -15.86 5.23
N LEU A 219 16.01 -15.08 4.14
CA LEU A 219 15.98 -13.62 4.18
C LEU A 219 14.84 -13.05 5.05
N LEU A 220 13.69 -13.74 5.11
CA LEU A 220 12.50 -13.26 5.80
C LEU A 220 12.37 -13.88 7.19
N ILE A 221 12.49 -15.21 7.29
CA ILE A 221 12.20 -15.94 8.53
C ILE A 221 13.45 -16.39 9.28
N GLY A 222 14.65 -16.24 8.72
CA GLY A 222 15.89 -16.83 9.25
C GLY A 222 16.14 -16.51 10.73
N ARG A 223 15.83 -15.28 11.16
CA ARG A 223 15.96 -14.83 12.56
C ARG A 223 15.00 -15.48 13.57
N TYR A 224 13.98 -16.19 13.09
CA TYR A 224 12.94 -16.84 13.89
C TYR A 224 13.04 -18.36 13.89
N ILE A 225 13.75 -18.94 12.93
CA ILE A 225 13.81 -20.39 12.72
C ILE A 225 15.21 -20.98 12.92
N SER A 226 16.19 -20.13 13.27
CA SER A 226 17.56 -20.49 13.63
C SER A 226 17.64 -21.24 14.95
#